data_AF-A0A1I4GLB3-F1
#
_entry.id   AF-A0A1I4GLB3-F1
#
_cell.length_a   1.000
_cell.length_b   1.000
_cell.length_c   1.000
_cell.angle_alpha   90.00
_cell.angle_beta   90.00
_cell.angle_gamma   90.00
#
_symmetry.space_group_name_H-M   'P 1'
#
loop_
_entity.id
_entity.type
_entity.pdbx_description
1 polymer ?
#
loop_
_entity_poly.entity_id
_entity_poly.type
_entity_poly.pdbx_seq_one_letter_code
_entity_poly.pdbx_strand_id
1 'polypeptide(L)'
;MPHSSEEPKIHPNVPGPRNMTGTARAPQVPRPSAPVPGPRPTPQRADRSRPVPGRPAPARSAGPSRPAQEAADAKADPGKAAPQIQLVEAADATAVEVADEAVDRLLDEGRSPADVLVFTTGEQHPWAQHELTFGEDAYWRQQAEGDDVFYAHASAAERTTGRPVVVLAVNGGTDEQAARALPAALARTGSRLIVCGDPGRLRTLL
;
A
#
# COMPACT_ATOMS: atom_id res chain seq x y z
N MET A 1 -26.00 61.45 -18.89
CA MET A 1 -26.37 60.85 -17.59
C MET A 1 -25.08 60.38 -16.92
N PRO A 2 -24.70 60.91 -15.75
CA PRO A 2 -23.49 60.46 -15.05
C PRO A 2 -23.82 59.27 -14.13
N HIS A 3 -23.03 58.21 -14.22
CA HIS A 3 -23.09 57.06 -13.29
C HIS A 3 -22.18 57.35 -12.09
N SER A 4 -22.75 57.39 -10.89
CA SER A 4 -22.03 57.57 -9.63
C SER A 4 -21.45 56.24 -9.17
N SER A 5 -20.13 56.19 -8.92
CA SER A 5 -19.48 55.07 -8.23
C SER A 5 -19.97 54.96 -6.80
N GLU A 6 -20.52 53.81 -6.43
CA GLU A 6 -20.81 53.46 -5.04
C GLU A 6 -19.58 52.77 -4.45
N GLU A 7 -18.88 53.50 -3.57
CA GLU A 7 -17.72 53.00 -2.83
C GLU A 7 -18.19 52.41 -1.48
N PRO A 8 -17.88 51.14 -1.16
CA PRO A 8 -18.31 50.53 0.08
C PRO A 8 -17.48 51.05 1.26
N LYS A 9 -18.15 51.72 2.20
CA LYS A 9 -17.57 52.21 3.47
C LYS A 9 -17.15 51.03 4.35
N ILE A 10 -15.84 50.86 4.55
CA ILE A 10 -15.28 49.91 5.51
C ILE A 10 -15.30 50.55 6.90
N HIS A 11 -15.98 49.92 7.85
CA HIS A 11 -15.96 50.34 9.26
C HIS A 11 -14.70 49.81 9.96
N PRO A 12 -14.00 50.63 10.77
CA PRO A 12 -12.86 50.15 11.57
C PRO A 12 -13.34 49.29 12.74
N ASN A 13 -12.81 48.07 12.84
CA ASN A 13 -13.07 47.18 13.97
C ASN A 13 -12.23 47.63 15.19
N VAL A 14 -12.90 47.96 16.30
CA VAL A 14 -12.26 48.40 17.55
C VAL A 14 -11.87 47.19 18.40
N PRO A 15 -10.60 47.01 18.79
CA PRO A 15 -10.19 45.93 19.70
C PRO A 15 -10.63 46.20 21.15
N GLY A 16 -11.39 45.29 21.75
CA GLY A 16 -11.74 45.30 23.18
C GLY A 16 -10.59 44.87 24.12
N PRO A 17 -10.69 45.16 25.43
CA PRO A 17 -9.60 44.97 26.37
C PRO A 17 -9.37 43.50 26.75
N ARG A 18 -8.09 43.13 26.83
CA ARG A 18 -7.59 41.81 27.23
C ARG A 18 -7.58 41.67 28.75
N ASN A 19 -8.26 40.64 29.29
CA ASN A 19 -8.01 40.16 30.66
C ASN A 19 -7.09 38.95 30.60
N MET A 20 -5.86 39.14 31.10
CA MET A 20 -4.92 38.06 31.35
C MET A 20 -5.24 37.40 32.69
N THR A 21 -5.45 36.09 32.70
CA THR A 21 -5.28 35.27 33.91
C THR A 21 -4.14 34.30 33.64
N GLY A 22 -3.04 34.54 34.36
CA GLY A 22 -1.83 33.76 34.29
C GLY A 22 -2.02 32.40 34.94
N THR A 23 -1.59 31.35 34.25
CA THR A 23 -1.27 30.07 34.88
C THR A 23 0.24 29.91 34.79
N ALA A 24 0.87 29.76 35.95
CA ALA A 24 2.31 29.78 36.12
C ALA A 24 3.01 28.66 35.32
N ARG A 25 4.03 29.05 34.56
CA ARG A 25 4.94 28.16 33.84
C ARG A 25 5.94 27.58 34.83
N ALA A 26 5.87 26.27 35.07
CA ALA A 26 6.89 25.54 35.81
C ALA A 26 8.24 25.56 35.04
N PRO A 27 9.39 25.67 35.73
CA PRO A 27 10.70 25.65 35.11
C PRO A 27 11.00 24.26 34.54
N GLN A 28 11.27 24.21 33.24
CA GLN A 28 11.68 23.01 32.53
C GLN A 28 13.18 22.79 32.82
N VAL A 29 13.52 21.65 33.40
CA VAL A 29 14.91 21.18 33.56
C VAL A 29 15.49 20.86 32.17
N PRO A 30 16.71 21.29 31.80
CA PRO A 30 17.33 20.92 30.53
C PRO A 30 17.52 19.40 30.46
N ARG A 31 16.95 18.76 29.45
CA ARG A 31 17.22 17.33 29.17
C ARG A 31 18.66 17.20 28.65
N PRO A 32 19.48 16.28 29.18
CA PRO A 32 20.81 16.03 28.65
C PRO A 32 20.73 15.42 27.25
N SER A 33 21.62 15.89 26.38
CA SER A 33 21.84 15.42 25.00
C SER A 33 21.98 13.90 24.94
N ALA A 34 21.19 13.25 24.10
CA ALA A 34 21.36 11.84 23.80
C ALA A 34 22.67 11.62 23.02
N PRO A 35 23.50 10.62 23.38
CA PRO A 35 24.73 10.32 22.67
C PRO A 35 24.45 9.65 21.31
N VAL A 36 25.13 10.15 20.28
CA VAL A 36 25.19 9.57 18.93
C VAL A 36 25.75 8.15 19.00
N PRO A 37 25.07 7.13 18.42
CA PRO A 37 25.64 5.79 18.31
C PRO A 37 26.84 5.78 17.34
N GLY A 38 28.02 5.48 17.87
CA GLY A 38 29.24 5.31 17.08
C GLY A 38 29.21 4.05 16.19
N PRO A 39 30.13 3.95 15.20
CA PRO A 39 30.16 2.86 14.24
C PRO A 39 30.59 1.54 14.92
N ARG A 40 29.83 0.45 14.68
CA ARG A 40 30.21 -0.89 15.13
C ARG A 40 31.38 -1.44 14.30
N PRO A 41 32.39 -2.06 14.93
CA PRO A 41 33.42 -2.81 14.23
C PRO A 41 32.89 -4.17 13.73
N THR A 42 33.26 -4.53 12.51
CA THR A 42 33.04 -5.82 11.87
C THR A 42 33.92 -6.92 12.47
N PRO A 43 33.41 -8.12 12.79
CA PRO A 43 34.25 -9.28 13.00
C PRO A 43 34.66 -9.94 11.67
N GLN A 44 35.87 -10.49 11.71
CA GLN A 44 36.70 -10.90 10.60
C GLN A 44 36.27 -12.22 9.93
N ARG A 45 36.50 -12.22 8.63
CA ARG A 45 36.69 -13.34 7.69
C ARG A 45 37.43 -14.53 8.33
N ALA A 46 36.78 -15.69 8.37
CA ALA A 46 37.47 -16.97 8.53
C ALA A 46 37.79 -17.54 7.13
N ASP A 47 39.07 -17.52 6.81
CA ASP A 47 39.68 -18.28 5.71
C ASP A 47 39.81 -19.74 6.15
N ARG A 48 39.19 -20.67 5.41
CA ARG A 48 39.79 -22.00 5.14
C ARG A 48 39.48 -22.44 3.73
N SER A 49 40.41 -22.11 2.85
CA SER A 49 40.64 -22.82 1.59
C SER A 49 41.20 -24.22 1.86
N ARG A 50 40.57 -25.30 1.36
CA ARG A 50 41.17 -26.16 0.31
C ARG A 50 40.28 -27.34 -0.14
N PRO A 51 40.42 -27.76 -1.41
CA PRO A 51 39.62 -28.78 -2.09
C PRO A 51 40.30 -30.16 -2.11
N VAL A 52 39.53 -31.22 -2.36
CA VAL A 52 40.04 -32.56 -2.71
C VAL A 52 39.41 -33.02 -4.04
N PRO A 53 40.21 -33.49 -5.02
CA PRO A 53 39.73 -33.94 -6.35
C PRO A 53 39.68 -35.48 -6.53
N GLY A 54 38.80 -35.94 -7.45
CA GLY A 54 38.88 -37.25 -8.15
C GLY A 54 37.79 -38.29 -7.78
N ARG A 55 36.68 -38.51 -8.53
CA ARG A 55 36.46 -39.24 -9.84
C ARG A 55 36.44 -40.79 -9.67
N PRO A 56 35.78 -41.64 -10.52
CA PRO A 56 34.56 -41.59 -11.36
C PRO A 56 33.48 -42.65 -10.98
N ALA A 57 32.34 -42.60 -11.67
CA ALA A 57 31.23 -43.57 -11.69
C ALA A 57 31.55 -44.93 -12.36
N PRO A 58 30.63 -45.91 -12.24
CA PRO A 58 30.13 -46.62 -13.42
C PRO A 58 28.59 -46.72 -13.48
N ALA A 59 28.13 -47.28 -14.58
CA ALA A 59 26.88 -46.97 -15.26
C ALA A 59 25.80 -48.09 -15.21
N ARG A 60 24.58 -47.68 -15.59
CA ARG A 60 23.48 -48.44 -16.24
C ARG A 60 22.71 -49.47 -15.42
N SER A 61 21.39 -49.26 -15.36
CA SER A 61 20.41 -50.30 -15.72
C SER A 61 19.18 -49.62 -16.33
N ALA A 62 18.81 -50.10 -17.51
CA ALA A 62 17.68 -49.68 -18.32
C ALA A 62 16.39 -50.40 -17.91
N GLY A 63 15.25 -49.75 -18.08
CA GLY A 63 13.90 -50.34 -17.99
C GLY A 63 12.86 -49.37 -18.57
N PRO A 64 11.78 -49.85 -19.20
CA PRO A 64 11.35 -49.34 -20.50
C PRO A 64 10.23 -48.29 -20.50
N SER A 65 10.14 -47.67 -21.66
CA SER A 65 9.34 -46.55 -22.15
C SER A 65 7.82 -46.74 -22.08
N ARG A 66 7.10 -45.66 -21.78
CA ARG A 66 5.67 -45.47 -22.11
C ARG A 66 5.53 -44.15 -22.90
N PRO A 67 4.73 -44.10 -23.97
CA PRO A 67 5.00 -43.20 -25.10
C PRO A 67 4.57 -41.76 -24.82
N ALA A 68 5.33 -40.86 -25.45
CA ALA A 68 5.04 -39.45 -25.59
C ALA A 68 3.72 -39.24 -26.34
N GLN A 69 2.88 -38.35 -25.82
CA GLN A 69 2.01 -37.53 -26.65
C GLN A 69 2.57 -36.11 -26.62
N GLU A 70 3.29 -35.85 -27.71
CA GLU A 70 3.53 -34.61 -28.41
C GLU A 70 2.82 -33.37 -27.87
N ALA A 71 3.63 -32.37 -27.54
CA ALA A 71 3.25 -31.00 -27.40
C ALA A 71 2.68 -30.47 -28.73
N ALA A 72 1.57 -29.74 -28.64
CA ALA A 72 1.20 -28.73 -29.63
C ALA A 72 1.05 -27.39 -28.90
N ASP A 73 1.77 -26.42 -29.45
CA ASP A 73 2.01 -25.06 -28.98
C ASP A 73 0.84 -24.28 -28.36
N ALA A 74 1.06 -23.87 -27.11
CA ALA A 74 0.90 -22.49 -26.67
C ALA A 74 1.81 -22.29 -25.45
N LYS A 75 2.72 -21.30 -25.50
CA LYS A 75 3.46 -20.85 -24.30
C LYS A 75 2.47 -20.25 -23.30
N ALA A 76 1.83 -21.09 -22.50
CA ALA A 76 1.26 -20.72 -21.22
C ALA A 76 2.35 -20.93 -20.16
N ASP A 77 2.70 -19.86 -19.45
CA ASP A 77 3.58 -19.93 -18.29
C ASP A 77 2.97 -20.88 -17.25
N PRO A 78 3.65 -21.94 -16.81
CA PRO A 78 3.07 -22.92 -15.90
C PRO A 78 2.79 -22.28 -14.52
N GLY A 79 1.54 -21.84 -14.35
CA GLY A 79 0.84 -21.89 -13.07
C GLY A 79 1.10 -20.74 -12.10
N LYS A 80 0.86 -19.49 -12.49
CA LYS A 80 0.52 -18.47 -11.47
C LYS A 80 -0.85 -18.86 -10.90
N ALA A 81 -0.87 -19.43 -9.69
CA ALA A 81 -2.12 -19.71 -8.99
C ALA A 81 -2.98 -18.43 -8.97
N ALA A 82 -4.27 -18.57 -9.29
CA ALA A 82 -5.18 -17.44 -9.24
C ALA A 82 -5.19 -16.87 -7.82
N PRO A 83 -5.18 -15.52 -7.66
CA PRO A 83 -5.19 -14.92 -6.34
C PRO A 83 -6.48 -15.29 -5.60
N GLN A 84 -6.35 -15.59 -4.31
CA GLN A 84 -7.47 -15.86 -3.43
C GLN A 84 -8.25 -14.56 -3.18
N ILE A 85 -9.56 -14.56 -3.43
CA ILE A 85 -10.42 -13.42 -3.13
C ILE A 85 -11.13 -13.67 -1.79
N GLN A 86 -11.08 -12.67 -0.91
CA GLN A 86 -11.85 -12.62 0.32
C GLN A 86 -12.73 -11.39 0.32
N LEU A 87 -14.00 -11.58 0.66
CA LEU A 87 -14.93 -10.49 0.90
C LEU A 87 -15.03 -10.19 2.39
N VAL A 88 -14.97 -8.91 2.76
CA VAL A 88 -15.23 -8.39 4.09
C VAL A 88 -16.37 -7.39 3.97
N GLU A 89 -17.45 -7.62 4.70
CA GLU A 89 -18.63 -6.76 4.66
C GLU A 89 -18.33 -5.41 5.28
N ALA A 90 -18.61 -4.34 4.54
CA ALA A 90 -18.50 -2.97 4.99
C ALA A 90 -19.48 -2.08 4.22
N ALA A 91 -20.01 -1.03 4.83
CA ALA A 91 -20.72 0.01 4.10
C ALA A 91 -19.71 0.94 3.42
N ASP A 92 -20.13 1.68 2.38
CA ASP A 92 -19.26 2.64 1.69
C ASP A 92 -18.57 3.62 2.66
N ALA A 93 -19.28 4.07 3.70
CA ALA A 93 -18.75 4.99 4.71
C ALA A 93 -17.70 4.36 5.66
N THR A 94 -17.72 3.04 5.85
CA THR A 94 -16.82 2.32 6.77
C THR A 94 -15.79 1.46 6.04
N ALA A 95 -15.85 1.36 4.71
CA ALA A 95 -14.98 0.51 3.92
C ALA A 95 -13.49 0.83 4.07
N VAL A 96 -13.14 2.10 4.31
CA VAL A 96 -11.77 2.52 4.58
C VAL A 96 -11.29 2.02 5.95
N GLU A 97 -12.07 2.25 7.00
CA GLU A 97 -11.75 1.78 8.36
C GLU A 97 -11.59 0.26 8.41
N VAL A 98 -12.50 -0.47 7.74
CA VAL A 98 -12.43 -1.93 7.63
C VAL A 98 -11.22 -2.39 6.82
N ALA A 99 -10.79 -1.61 5.82
CA ALA A 99 -9.56 -1.88 5.08
C ALA A 99 -8.32 -1.67 5.97
N ASP A 100 -8.28 -0.62 6.78
CA ASP A 100 -7.19 -0.39 7.75
C ASP A 100 -7.11 -1.53 8.77
N GLU A 101 -8.24 -1.97 9.33
CA GLU A 101 -8.28 -3.15 10.22
C GLU A 101 -7.83 -4.45 9.50
N ALA A 102 -8.05 -4.56 8.18
CA ALA A 102 -7.53 -5.68 7.40
C ALA A 102 -6.01 -5.58 7.20
N VAL A 103 -5.48 -4.38 6.99
CA VAL A 103 -4.03 -4.13 6.93
C VAL A 103 -3.38 -4.45 8.26
N ASP A 104 -3.91 -3.95 9.38
CA ASP A 104 -3.39 -4.22 10.73
C ASP A 104 -3.28 -5.72 11.00
N ARG A 105 -4.34 -6.48 10.70
CA ARG A 105 -4.33 -7.94 10.83
C ARG A 105 -3.28 -8.63 9.96
N LEU A 106 -3.07 -8.17 8.73
CA LEU A 106 -2.03 -8.72 7.85
C LEU A 106 -0.64 -8.49 8.44
N LEU A 107 -0.39 -7.30 9.00
CA LEU A 107 0.88 -6.95 9.63
C LEU A 107 1.10 -7.77 10.92
N ASP A 108 0.06 -7.97 11.74
CA ASP A 108 0.10 -8.84 12.92
C ASP A 108 0.38 -10.31 12.56
N GLU A 109 -0.13 -10.79 11.42
CA GLU A 109 0.19 -12.10 10.83
C GLU A 109 1.64 -12.21 10.32
N GLY A 110 2.40 -11.11 10.36
CA GLY A 110 3.80 -11.03 9.94
C GLY A 110 3.99 -10.73 8.45
N ARG A 111 2.97 -10.20 7.75
CA ARG A 111 3.16 -9.70 6.38
C ARG A 111 4.06 -8.46 6.40
N SER A 112 4.95 -8.38 5.42
CA SER A 112 5.75 -7.17 5.21
C SER A 112 4.83 -6.03 4.75
N PRO A 113 4.96 -4.80 5.28
CA PRO A 113 4.26 -3.62 4.76
C PRO A 113 4.45 -3.42 3.26
N ALA A 114 5.68 -3.68 2.77
CA ALA A 114 6.07 -3.66 1.37
C ALA A 114 5.22 -4.58 0.47
N ASP A 115 4.59 -5.60 1.04
CA ASP A 115 3.81 -6.60 0.32
C ASP A 115 2.31 -6.25 0.27
N VAL A 116 1.89 -5.15 0.88
CA VAL A 116 0.48 -4.75 1.01
C VAL A 116 0.20 -3.49 0.20
N LEU A 117 -0.78 -3.56 -0.69
CA LEU A 117 -1.29 -2.43 -1.48
C LEU A 117 -2.75 -2.18 -1.11
N VAL A 118 -3.13 -0.93 -0.84
CA VAL A 118 -4.51 -0.55 -0.57
C VAL A 118 -5.05 0.33 -1.70
N PHE A 119 -6.20 -0.04 -2.25
CA PHE A 119 -6.95 0.76 -3.22
C PHE A 119 -8.25 1.29 -2.61
N THR A 120 -8.60 2.54 -2.92
CA THR A 120 -9.94 3.11 -2.67
C THR A 120 -10.66 3.41 -3.99
N THR A 121 -12.00 3.33 -4.02
CA THR A 121 -12.81 3.61 -5.22
C THR A 121 -13.51 4.96 -5.23
N GLY A 122 -13.74 5.53 -4.04
CA GLY A 122 -14.34 6.84 -3.83
C GLY A 122 -13.30 7.89 -3.46
N GLU A 123 -13.37 8.43 -2.24
CA GLU A 123 -12.32 9.34 -1.77
C GLU A 123 -10.99 8.59 -1.60
N GLN A 124 -9.88 9.32 -1.78
CA GLN A 124 -8.55 8.78 -1.51
C GLN A 124 -8.39 8.46 -0.02
N HIS A 125 -7.53 7.50 0.29
CA HIS A 125 -7.20 7.18 1.67
C HIS A 125 -6.69 8.41 2.44
N PRO A 126 -7.11 8.69 3.69
CA PRO A 126 -6.66 9.86 4.45
C PRO A 126 -5.14 9.98 4.56
N TRP A 127 -4.44 8.84 4.69
CA TRP A 127 -2.97 8.81 4.67
C TRP A 127 -2.41 9.26 3.31
N ALA A 128 -2.93 8.73 2.20
CA ALA A 128 -2.51 9.12 0.85
C ALA A 128 -2.77 10.61 0.59
N GLN A 129 -3.93 11.12 1.02
CA GLN A 129 -4.27 12.55 0.90
C GLN A 129 -3.23 13.41 1.63
N HIS A 130 -2.83 13.03 2.84
CA HIS A 130 -1.82 13.75 3.61
C HIS A 130 -0.45 13.70 2.95
N GLU A 131 0.01 12.51 2.54
CA GLU A 131 1.34 12.34 1.95
C GLU A 131 1.49 13.08 0.62
N LEU A 132 0.44 13.10 -0.20
CA LEU A 132 0.42 13.84 -1.46
C LEU A 132 0.59 15.36 -1.26
N THR A 133 0.28 15.90 -0.08
CA THR A 133 0.54 17.33 0.21
C THR A 133 2.03 17.68 0.23
N PHE A 134 2.91 16.69 0.45
CA PHE A 134 4.36 16.86 0.38
C PHE A 134 4.93 16.72 -1.04
N GLY A 135 4.07 16.38 -2.01
CA GLY A 135 4.40 16.36 -3.44
C GLY A 135 4.20 14.99 -4.08
N GLU A 136 3.57 15.00 -5.26
CA GLU A 136 3.23 13.77 -5.99
C GLU A 136 4.47 12.94 -6.36
N ASP A 137 5.52 13.55 -6.90
CA ASP A 137 6.74 12.81 -7.26
C ASP A 137 7.40 12.14 -6.05
N ALA A 138 7.38 12.80 -4.90
CA ALA A 138 7.91 12.23 -3.67
C ALA A 138 7.06 11.03 -3.21
N TYR A 139 5.73 11.17 -3.26
CA TYR A 139 4.79 10.11 -2.92
C TYR A 139 4.97 8.87 -3.79
N TRP A 140 5.03 9.02 -5.11
CA TRP A 140 5.17 7.87 -6.00
C TRP A 140 6.53 7.20 -5.94
N ARG A 141 7.59 7.90 -5.49
CA ARG A 141 8.88 7.25 -5.19
C ARG A 141 8.78 6.28 -4.01
N GLN A 142 7.93 6.53 -3.02
CA GLN A 142 7.73 5.63 -1.87
C GLN A 142 7.28 4.23 -2.34
N GLN A 143 6.47 4.15 -3.41
CA GLN A 143 6.08 2.87 -4.00
C GLN A 143 7.28 2.05 -4.51
N ALA A 144 8.26 2.73 -5.13
CA ALA A 144 9.44 2.11 -5.69
C ALA A 144 10.49 1.76 -4.62
N GLU A 145 10.55 2.55 -3.55
CA GLU A 145 11.35 2.27 -2.36
C GLU A 145 10.83 1.02 -1.65
N GLY A 146 9.49 0.88 -1.54
CA GLY A 146 8.87 -0.36 -1.09
C GLY A 146 9.10 -0.65 0.40
N ASP A 147 9.27 0.38 1.22
CA ASP A 147 9.54 0.23 2.66
C ASP A 147 8.25 0.15 3.51
N ASP A 148 7.10 0.56 2.96
CA ASP A 148 5.83 0.67 3.68
C ASP A 148 4.61 0.19 2.84
N VAL A 149 3.44 0.11 3.47
CA VAL A 149 2.14 -0.08 2.83
C VAL A 149 1.90 1.07 1.87
N PHE A 150 1.55 0.74 0.63
CA PHE A 150 1.24 1.75 -0.37
C PHE A 150 -0.27 1.89 -0.53
N TYR A 151 -0.75 3.13 -0.53
CA TYR A 151 -2.15 3.46 -0.71
C TYR A 151 -2.32 4.11 -2.07
N ALA A 152 -3.44 3.90 -2.75
CA ALA A 152 -3.71 4.55 -4.02
C ALA A 152 -5.21 4.61 -4.29
N HIS A 153 -5.62 5.55 -5.14
CA HIS A 153 -6.95 5.47 -5.74
C HIS A 153 -6.97 4.41 -6.85
N ALA A 154 -8.08 3.70 -7.03
CA ALA A 154 -8.22 2.64 -8.05
C ALA A 154 -7.99 3.15 -9.48
N SER A 155 -8.24 4.44 -9.76
CA SER A 155 -7.92 5.05 -11.05
C SER A 155 -6.42 5.09 -11.37
N ALA A 156 -5.56 4.97 -10.36
CA ALA A 156 -4.11 4.95 -10.54
C ALA A 156 -3.54 3.52 -10.61
N ALA A 157 -4.39 2.49 -10.64
CA ALA A 157 -3.97 1.09 -10.62
C ALA A 157 -2.96 0.73 -11.73
N GLU A 158 -3.04 1.37 -12.90
CA GLU A 158 -2.07 1.13 -13.99
C GLU A 158 -0.65 1.60 -13.65
N ARG A 159 -0.53 2.68 -12.88
CA ARG A 159 0.75 3.24 -12.40
C ARG A 159 1.32 2.45 -11.22
N THR A 160 0.47 1.69 -10.52
CA THR A 160 0.86 0.97 -9.32
C THR A 160 1.57 -0.35 -9.65
N THR A 161 2.66 -0.63 -8.94
CA THR A 161 3.35 -1.92 -8.99
C THR A 161 2.53 -2.96 -8.22
N GLY A 162 2.32 -4.14 -8.79
CA GLY A 162 1.59 -5.22 -8.13
C GLY A 162 2.29 -5.69 -6.85
N ARG A 163 1.49 -6.12 -5.85
CA ARG A 163 1.96 -6.60 -4.55
C ARG A 163 1.35 -7.97 -4.20
N PRO A 164 1.99 -8.79 -3.36
CA PRO A 164 1.45 -10.08 -2.95
C PRO A 164 0.04 -10.01 -2.36
N VAL A 165 -0.28 -8.96 -1.60
CA VAL A 165 -1.61 -8.75 -1.01
C VAL A 165 -2.14 -7.38 -1.43
N VAL A 166 -3.40 -7.36 -1.89
CA VAL A 166 -4.12 -6.13 -2.21
C VAL A 166 -5.36 -6.05 -1.34
N VAL A 167 -5.66 -4.89 -0.80
CA VAL A 167 -6.90 -4.56 -0.10
C VAL A 167 -7.65 -3.52 -0.94
N LEU A 168 -8.89 -3.80 -1.33
CA LEU A 168 -9.74 -2.89 -2.09
C LEU A 168 -10.88 -2.42 -1.18
N ALA A 169 -10.85 -1.15 -0.78
CA ALA A 169 -11.95 -0.48 -0.11
C ALA A 169 -12.91 0.11 -1.14
N VAL A 170 -14.12 -0.43 -1.21
CA VAL A 170 -15.20 0.11 -2.04
C VAL A 170 -15.95 1.17 -1.24
N ASN A 171 -15.32 2.33 -1.10
CA ASN A 171 -15.75 3.44 -0.23
C ASN A 171 -16.57 4.51 -0.98
N GLY A 172 -17.28 4.13 -2.04
CA GLY A 172 -18.04 5.04 -2.90
C GLY A 172 -17.59 4.99 -4.37
N GLY A 173 -17.75 6.11 -5.07
CA GLY A 173 -17.59 6.19 -6.54
C GLY A 173 -18.82 5.66 -7.29
N THR A 174 -18.89 5.89 -8.61
CA THR A 174 -19.96 5.35 -9.46
C THR A 174 -19.84 3.84 -9.60
N ASP A 175 -20.93 3.18 -9.99
CA ASP A 175 -20.93 1.73 -10.22
C ASP A 175 -19.97 1.32 -11.33
N GLU A 176 -19.78 2.15 -12.37
CA GLU A 176 -18.76 1.90 -13.39
C GLU A 176 -17.34 2.05 -12.86
N GLN A 177 -17.10 2.95 -11.90
CA GLN A 177 -15.79 3.07 -11.25
C GLN A 177 -15.52 1.85 -10.38
N ALA A 178 -16.47 1.43 -9.56
CA ALA A 178 -16.36 0.24 -8.71
C ALA A 178 -16.21 -1.05 -9.53
N ALA A 179 -16.98 -1.22 -10.61
CA ALA A 179 -16.88 -2.37 -11.51
C ALA A 179 -15.52 -2.46 -12.23
N ARG A 180 -14.88 -1.33 -12.52
CA ARG A 180 -13.51 -1.30 -13.07
C ARG A 180 -12.43 -1.51 -12.01
N ALA A 181 -12.68 -1.11 -10.76
CA ALA A 181 -11.71 -1.18 -9.69
C ALA A 181 -11.34 -2.62 -9.33
N LEU A 182 -12.30 -3.55 -9.30
CA LEU A 182 -12.03 -4.93 -8.94
C LEU A 182 -11.08 -5.66 -9.91
N PRO A 183 -11.32 -5.70 -11.24
CA PRO A 183 -10.39 -6.32 -12.17
C PRO A 183 -9.03 -5.62 -12.18
N ALA A 184 -9.00 -4.29 -11.98
CA ALA A 184 -7.75 -3.56 -11.84
C ALA A 184 -6.96 -3.97 -10.58
N ALA A 185 -7.62 -4.11 -9.43
CA ALA A 185 -7.02 -4.59 -8.20
C ALA A 185 -6.53 -6.04 -8.32
N LEU A 186 -7.32 -6.92 -8.94
CA LEU A 186 -6.93 -8.30 -9.25
C LEU A 186 -5.66 -8.37 -10.10
N ALA A 187 -5.53 -7.52 -11.11
CA ALA A 187 -4.33 -7.46 -11.96
C ALA A 187 -3.06 -7.06 -11.17
N ARG A 188 -3.22 -6.34 -10.06
CA ARG A 188 -2.13 -5.95 -9.15
C ARG A 188 -1.89 -6.95 -8.02
N THR A 189 -2.70 -8.00 -7.93
CA THR A 189 -2.64 -8.98 -6.83
C THR A 189 -1.74 -10.17 -7.17
N GLY A 190 -0.79 -10.46 -6.28
CA GLY A 190 0.05 -11.65 -6.35
C GLY A 190 -0.62 -12.92 -5.83
N SER A 191 -1.16 -12.86 -4.61
CA SER A 191 -1.64 -14.04 -3.86
C SER A 191 -3.03 -13.89 -3.24
N ARG A 192 -3.38 -12.72 -2.67
CA ARG A 192 -4.66 -12.51 -1.97
C ARG A 192 -5.19 -11.11 -2.22
N LEU A 193 -6.46 -11.04 -2.63
CA LEU A 193 -7.23 -9.80 -2.72
C LEU A 193 -8.27 -9.82 -1.59
N ILE A 194 -8.26 -8.80 -0.74
CA ILE A 194 -9.30 -8.57 0.27
C ILE A 194 -10.16 -7.42 -0.24
N VAL A 195 -11.46 -7.63 -0.37
CA VAL A 195 -12.41 -6.61 -0.81
C VAL A 195 -13.26 -6.20 0.39
N CYS A 196 -13.20 -4.94 0.78
CA CYS A 196 -13.99 -4.35 1.86
C CYS A 196 -15.10 -3.50 1.23
N GLY A 197 -16.35 -3.95 1.33
CA GLY A 197 -17.47 -3.22 0.72
C GLY A 197 -18.81 -3.94 0.82
N ASP A 198 -19.86 -3.29 0.31
CA ASP A 198 -21.22 -3.81 0.44
C ASP A 198 -21.41 -5.06 -0.44
N PRO A 199 -21.79 -6.21 0.15
CA PRO A 199 -21.91 -7.46 -0.60
C PRO A 199 -23.04 -7.42 -1.62
N GLY A 200 -24.11 -6.64 -1.39
CA GLY A 200 -25.22 -6.47 -2.33
C GLY A 200 -24.78 -5.71 -3.59
N ARG A 201 -24.09 -4.60 -3.39
CA ARG A 201 -23.50 -3.77 -4.44
C ARG A 201 -22.48 -4.58 -5.23
N LEU A 202 -21.53 -5.23 -4.55
CA LEU A 202 -20.49 -6.03 -5.21
C LEU A 202 -21.05 -7.17 -6.05
N ARG A 203 -22.10 -7.87 -5.59
CA ARG A 203 -22.79 -8.91 -6.37
C ARG A 203 -23.52 -8.38 -7.60
N THR A 204 -23.88 -7.10 -7.61
CA THR A 204 -24.53 -6.45 -8.77
C THR A 204 -23.50 -6.05 -9.82
N LEU A 205 -22.25 -5.80 -9.41
CA LEU A 205 -21.16 -5.34 -10.26
C LEU A 205 -20.29 -6.47 -10.82
N LEU A 206 -20.41 -7.68 -10.28
CA LEU A 206 -19.65 -8.89 -10.60
C LEU A 206 -20.46 -9.88 -11.44
#